data_AF-A0A202DUN3-F1
#
_entry.id   AF-A0A202DUN3-F1
#
_cell.length_a   1.000
_cell.length_b   1.000
_cell.length_c   1.000
_cell.angle_alpha   90.00
_cell.angle_beta   90.00
_cell.angle_gamma   90.00
#
_symmetry.space_group_name_H-M   'P 1'
#
loop_
_entity.id
_entity.type
_entity.pdbx_description
1 polymer ?
#
loop_
_entity_poly.entity_id
_entity_poly.type
_entity_poly.pdbx_seq_one_letter_code
_entity_poly.pdbx_strand_id
1 'polypeptide(L)'
;MSIDGANNTTIKGLAINNFDGDGVLVTGSGTGNKIQGSYIGVWFDGTSDAGNTGSGVYVNLTSETIIGSNGDGTGEAWERNLIAANDSYGVYVSGTTTSVAGNFLGVTYEGSVALGNAGGVFINSSYAVIGTNNDGTNDSTEGNVSSGHSGTGIYITGTGSTANTIAGNYIGVGQDGSLDLGNGTHGIWLLSSASDNTIGGVDNDTVNVIAYNGDAASEYGVYLSGANTDNNKIYRNTIYSNQSEGIKLAFDGANDNQVAPAIIKNVLNGTTTNIIGTTEASGLVQLFEASADNEGQSYLGE
;
A
#
# COMPACT_ATOMS: atom_id res chain seq x y z
N MET A 1 11.78 14.56 15.05
CA MET A 1 13.21 14.13 15.10
C MET A 1 13.78 14.19 13.68
N SER A 2 15.09 14.40 13.47
CA SER A 2 15.67 14.46 12.12
C SER A 2 16.99 13.68 11.99
N ILE A 3 17.16 13.01 10.85
CA ILE A 3 18.42 12.47 10.33
C ILE A 3 18.78 13.30 9.09
N ASP A 4 19.91 14.02 9.11
CA ASP A 4 20.33 14.89 8.01
C ASP A 4 21.69 14.46 7.46
N GLY A 5 21.72 13.93 6.24
CA GLY A 5 22.92 13.55 5.50
C GLY A 5 23.70 12.36 6.08
N ALA A 6 23.17 11.68 7.11
CA ALA A 6 23.83 10.54 7.74
C ALA A 6 23.56 9.23 6.98
N ASN A 7 24.53 8.33 7.02
CA ASN A 7 24.39 6.98 6.46
C ASN A 7 24.23 5.96 7.58
N ASN A 8 23.50 4.88 7.31
CA ASN A 8 23.39 3.70 8.19
C ASN A 8 22.95 4.03 9.63
N THR A 9 22.15 5.08 9.81
CA THR A 9 21.59 5.43 11.12
C THR A 9 20.37 4.57 11.39
N THR A 10 20.21 4.08 12.61
CA THR A 10 19.02 3.34 13.03
C THR A 10 18.30 4.08 14.15
N ILE A 11 17.04 4.41 13.93
CA ILE A 11 16.08 4.81 14.97
C ILE A 11 15.28 3.56 15.34
N LYS A 12 15.33 3.13 16.60
CA LYS A 12 14.64 1.92 17.04
C LYS A 12 14.07 2.00 18.45
N GLY A 13 12.84 1.48 18.63
CA GLY A 13 12.24 1.29 19.94
C GLY A 13 11.83 2.58 20.66
N LEU A 14 11.52 3.65 19.91
CA LEU A 14 11.15 4.94 20.48
C LEU A 14 9.64 5.20 20.37
N ALA A 15 9.09 5.94 21.33
CA ALA A 15 7.81 6.62 21.18
C ALA A 15 8.07 8.06 20.69
N ILE A 16 7.57 8.40 19.50
CA ILE A 16 7.82 9.66 18.79
C ILE A 16 6.46 10.30 18.47
N ASN A 17 6.03 11.21 19.33
CA ASN A 17 4.65 11.68 19.35
C ASN A 17 4.55 13.14 19.85
N ASN A 18 3.41 13.80 19.60
CA ASN A 18 3.14 15.20 19.93
C ASN A 18 4.16 16.22 19.35
N PHE A 19 4.78 15.92 18.21
CA PHE A 19 5.63 16.89 17.51
C PHE A 19 4.79 17.88 16.71
N ASP A 20 5.21 19.15 16.69
CA ASP A 20 4.69 20.17 15.77
C ASP A 20 5.41 20.07 14.41
N GLY A 21 5.13 18.99 13.69
CA GLY A 21 5.73 18.63 12.40
C GLY A 21 5.81 17.12 12.24
N ASP A 22 6.72 16.64 11.39
CA ASP A 22 6.91 15.20 11.19
C ASP A 22 7.52 14.53 12.44
N GLY A 23 7.10 13.30 12.74
CA GLY A 23 7.69 12.49 13.81
C GLY A 23 9.18 12.22 13.54
N VAL A 24 9.48 11.64 12.38
CA VAL A 24 10.85 11.41 11.89
C VAL A 24 11.02 11.99 10.49
N LEU A 25 11.92 12.95 10.35
CA LEU A 25 12.37 13.48 9.06
C LEU A 25 13.72 12.85 8.69
N VAL A 26 13.83 12.24 7.51
CA VAL A 26 15.08 11.70 6.95
C VAL A 26 15.42 12.51 5.72
N THR A 27 16.49 13.31 5.78
CA THR A 27 16.84 14.26 4.73
C THR A 27 18.35 14.32 4.46
N GLY A 28 18.76 15.15 3.50
CA GLY A 28 20.12 15.21 2.98
C GLY A 28 20.42 14.07 2.00
N SER A 29 21.70 13.79 1.75
CA SER A 29 22.14 12.76 0.79
C SER A 29 22.54 11.43 1.45
N GLY A 30 22.03 11.17 2.65
CA GLY A 30 22.35 9.98 3.43
C GLY A 30 21.62 8.73 2.91
N THR A 31 22.21 7.55 3.07
CA THR A 31 21.64 6.26 2.62
C THR A 31 21.68 5.16 3.70
N GLY A 32 20.86 4.12 3.53
CA GLY A 32 20.86 2.94 4.41
C GLY A 32 20.28 3.21 5.81
N ASN A 33 19.52 4.29 5.98
CA ASN A 33 18.93 4.65 7.27
C ASN A 33 17.73 3.75 7.57
N LYS A 34 17.58 3.36 8.83
CA LYS A 34 16.54 2.43 9.29
C LYS A 34 15.67 3.09 10.37
N ILE A 35 14.36 2.95 10.26
CA ILE A 35 13.37 3.33 11.26
C ILE A 35 12.60 2.07 11.58
N GLN A 36 12.74 1.55 12.81
CA GLN A 36 12.28 0.21 13.16
C GLN A 36 11.67 0.16 14.55
N GLY A 37 10.70 -0.73 14.79
CA GLY A 37 10.22 -1.05 16.13
C GLY A 37 9.70 0.14 16.94
N SER A 38 9.30 1.23 16.28
CA SER A 38 8.98 2.51 16.92
C SER A 38 7.48 2.78 16.90
N TYR A 39 7.00 3.51 17.90
CA TYR A 39 5.64 3.98 18.08
C TYR A 39 5.59 5.45 17.67
N ILE A 40 4.96 5.79 16.54
CA ILE A 40 5.04 7.11 15.92
C ILE A 40 3.63 7.69 15.77
N GLY A 41 3.37 8.79 16.48
CA GLY A 41 2.04 9.42 16.58
C GLY A 41 1.11 8.78 17.61
N VAL A 42 1.60 7.80 18.38
CA VAL A 42 0.84 7.14 19.46
C VAL A 42 1.67 7.04 20.74
N TRP A 43 1.00 6.83 21.87
CA TRP A 43 1.68 6.49 23.13
C TRP A 43 2.25 5.05 23.09
N PHE A 44 3.11 4.73 24.05
CA PHE A 44 3.79 3.42 24.12
C PHE A 44 2.83 2.24 24.36
N ASP A 45 1.57 2.52 24.75
CA ASP A 45 0.52 1.51 24.84
C ASP A 45 0.05 1.02 23.45
N GLY A 46 0.38 1.75 22.39
CA GLY A 46 0.01 1.41 21.01
C GLY A 46 -1.48 1.57 20.70
N THR A 47 -2.23 2.22 21.57
CA THR A 47 -3.69 2.40 21.44
C THR A 47 -4.14 3.83 21.66
N SER A 48 -3.37 4.63 22.40
CA SER A 48 -3.74 6.00 22.70
C SER A 48 -3.13 6.96 21.68
N ASP A 49 -3.99 7.80 21.10
CA ASP A 49 -3.63 8.91 20.19
C ASP A 49 -2.64 9.87 20.86
N ALA A 50 -1.57 10.19 20.14
CA ALA A 50 -0.58 11.19 20.48
C ALA A 50 -0.02 11.85 19.19
N GLY A 51 -0.89 12.12 18.23
CA GLY A 51 -0.53 12.51 16.87
C GLY A 51 0.58 13.55 16.75
N ASN A 52 1.41 13.40 15.72
CA ASN A 52 2.26 14.51 15.26
C ASN A 52 1.45 15.36 14.27
N THR A 53 1.69 16.67 14.21
CA THR A 53 0.94 17.58 13.31
C THR A 53 1.34 17.42 11.83
N GLY A 54 2.45 16.72 11.57
CA GLY A 54 2.92 16.34 10.23
C GLY A 54 2.78 14.85 9.96
N SER A 55 3.68 14.30 9.14
CA SER A 55 3.70 12.88 8.80
C SER A 55 4.36 12.09 9.93
N GLY A 56 4.06 10.80 10.06
CA GLY A 56 4.77 9.94 11.00
C GLY A 56 6.26 9.86 10.66
N VAL A 57 6.55 9.44 9.43
CA VAL A 57 7.90 9.44 8.84
C VAL A 57 7.88 10.15 7.51
N TYR A 58 8.77 11.13 7.31
CA TYR A 58 9.00 11.78 6.03
C TYR A 58 10.42 11.50 5.53
N VAL A 59 10.53 10.79 4.42
CA VAL A 59 11.78 10.54 3.69
C VAL A 59 11.91 11.54 2.55
N ASN A 60 12.81 12.52 2.71
CA ASN A 60 12.98 13.65 1.80
C ASN A 60 14.33 13.60 1.09
N LEU A 61 14.33 13.30 -0.22
CA LEU A 61 15.51 13.30 -1.11
C LEU A 61 16.65 12.32 -0.74
N THR A 62 16.43 11.40 0.19
CA THR A 62 17.38 10.33 0.53
C THR A 62 17.11 9.06 -0.26
N SER A 63 18.01 8.08 -0.20
CA SER A 63 17.82 6.78 -0.86
C SER A 63 18.09 5.62 0.08
N GLU A 64 17.57 4.43 -0.23
CA GLU A 64 17.82 3.21 0.55
C GLU A 64 17.41 3.34 2.03
N THR A 65 16.35 4.09 2.32
CA THR A 65 15.77 4.15 3.67
C THR A 65 14.86 2.95 3.87
N ILE A 66 14.96 2.30 5.03
CA ILE A 66 14.10 1.18 5.43
C ILE A 66 13.21 1.64 6.58
N ILE A 67 11.91 1.58 6.38
CA ILE A 67 10.90 1.83 7.39
C ILE A 67 10.24 0.49 7.70
N GLY A 68 10.60 -0.09 8.84
CA GLY A 68 10.10 -1.37 9.30
C GLY A 68 11.06 -2.53 9.05
N SER A 69 10.54 -3.66 8.57
CA SER A 69 11.31 -4.87 8.28
C SER A 69 12.44 -4.59 7.29
N ASN A 70 13.61 -5.15 7.55
CA ASN A 70 14.73 -5.13 6.61
C ASN A 70 14.86 -6.42 5.76
N GLY A 71 13.98 -7.40 5.98
CA GLY A 71 13.95 -8.67 5.24
C GLY A 71 15.13 -9.62 5.52
N ASP A 72 15.93 -9.40 6.57
CA ASP A 72 17.20 -10.11 6.75
C ASP A 72 17.11 -11.52 7.35
N GLY A 73 15.90 -12.00 7.66
CA GLY A 73 15.71 -13.30 8.28
C GLY A 73 15.63 -13.26 9.81
N THR A 74 15.91 -12.10 10.43
CA THR A 74 16.11 -11.98 11.88
C THR A 74 15.32 -10.84 12.54
N GLY A 75 14.22 -11.21 13.19
CA GLY A 75 13.56 -10.35 14.17
C GLY A 75 12.60 -9.32 13.58
N GLU A 76 12.03 -9.62 12.42
CA GLU A 76 11.10 -8.82 11.62
C GLU A 76 9.92 -8.30 12.46
N ALA A 77 9.39 -9.15 13.34
CA ALA A 77 8.31 -8.76 14.25
C ALA A 77 8.70 -7.61 15.18
N TRP A 78 9.99 -7.47 15.53
CA TRP A 78 10.54 -6.39 16.36
C TRP A 78 10.97 -5.17 15.55
N GLU A 79 10.94 -5.28 14.22
CA GLU A 79 11.28 -4.19 13.32
C GLU A 79 10.05 -3.40 12.87
N ARG A 80 8.85 -3.97 13.00
CA ARG A 80 7.57 -3.31 12.75
C ARG A 80 7.44 -1.98 13.48
N ASN A 81 7.20 -0.90 12.74
CA ASN A 81 6.72 0.34 13.34
C ASN A 81 5.20 0.32 13.47
N LEU A 82 4.71 1.02 14.49
CA LEU A 82 3.31 1.41 14.63
C LEU A 82 3.22 2.92 14.35
N ILE A 83 2.60 3.30 13.24
CA ILE A 83 2.53 4.69 12.77
C ILE A 83 1.07 5.08 12.58
N ALA A 84 0.52 5.80 13.56
CA ALA A 84 -0.91 6.04 13.66
C ALA A 84 -1.20 7.43 14.25
N ALA A 85 -2.42 7.92 14.07
CA ALA A 85 -2.93 9.21 14.54
C ALA A 85 -2.14 10.47 14.11
N ASN A 86 -1.32 10.41 13.06
CA ASN A 86 -0.64 11.59 12.55
C ASN A 86 -1.60 12.43 11.68
N ASP A 87 -1.51 13.76 11.78
CA ASP A 87 -2.40 14.70 11.08
C ASP A 87 -2.13 14.78 9.56
N SER A 88 -1.08 14.12 9.08
CA SER A 88 -0.74 13.92 7.67
C SER A 88 -0.61 12.42 7.35
N TYR A 89 0.24 12.03 6.40
CA TYR A 89 0.47 10.63 6.05
C TYR A 89 1.22 9.89 7.16
N GLY A 90 0.97 8.59 7.32
CA GLY A 90 1.83 7.74 8.15
C GLY A 90 3.26 7.76 7.65
N VAL A 91 3.45 7.52 6.35
CA VAL A 91 4.75 7.60 5.68
C VAL A 91 4.65 8.47 4.43
N TYR A 92 5.48 9.50 4.33
CA TYR A 92 5.70 10.29 3.12
C TYR A 92 7.08 9.93 2.55
N VAL A 93 7.15 9.58 1.27
CA VAL A 93 8.40 9.35 0.53
C VAL A 93 8.52 10.28 -0.68
N SER A 94 9.57 11.10 -0.73
CA SER A 94 10.07 11.77 -1.95
C SER A 94 11.52 11.38 -2.29
N GLY A 95 12.12 10.48 -1.50
CA GLY A 95 13.40 9.84 -1.77
C GLY A 95 13.27 8.52 -2.53
N THR A 96 14.27 8.11 -3.30
CA THR A 96 14.18 6.87 -4.11
C THR A 96 14.49 5.62 -3.30
N THR A 97 14.18 4.43 -3.83
CA THR A 97 14.63 3.14 -3.25
C THR A 97 14.32 2.96 -1.76
N THR A 98 13.21 3.53 -1.30
CA THR A 98 12.74 3.40 0.08
C THR A 98 11.94 2.11 0.21
N SER A 99 12.22 1.32 1.24
CA SER A 99 11.40 0.18 1.63
C SER A 99 10.50 0.57 2.80
N VAL A 100 9.21 0.32 2.67
CA VAL A 100 8.21 0.43 3.73
C VAL A 100 7.64 -0.96 3.90
N ALA A 101 8.11 -1.72 4.89
CA ALA A 101 7.79 -3.14 5.04
C ALA A 101 7.40 -3.50 6.48
N GLY A 102 6.38 -4.34 6.64
CA GLY A 102 6.00 -4.96 7.90
C GLY A 102 5.44 -3.98 8.94
N ASN A 103 5.01 -2.79 8.54
CA ASN A 103 4.51 -1.75 9.45
C ASN A 103 2.99 -1.85 9.66
N PHE A 104 2.54 -1.32 10.81
CA PHE A 104 1.13 -1.02 11.05
C PHE A 104 0.91 0.48 10.91
N LEU A 105 0.08 0.85 9.94
CA LEU A 105 -0.22 2.22 9.57
C LEU A 105 -1.73 2.44 9.80
N GLY A 106 -2.06 3.39 10.68
CA GLY A 106 -3.45 3.80 10.94
C GLY A 106 -4.29 2.83 11.77
N VAL A 107 -3.67 1.83 12.39
CA VAL A 107 -4.30 0.86 13.28
C VAL A 107 -3.58 0.82 14.63
N THR A 108 -4.14 0.14 15.62
CA THR A 108 -3.48 -0.13 16.92
C THR A 108 -2.40 -1.22 16.82
N TYR A 109 -1.65 -1.47 17.90
CA TYR A 109 -0.56 -2.45 17.89
C TYR A 109 -1.01 -3.90 17.62
N GLU A 110 -2.29 -4.22 17.80
CA GLU A 110 -2.88 -5.52 17.43
C GLU A 110 -3.24 -5.61 15.94
N GLY A 111 -3.27 -4.48 15.23
CA GLY A 111 -3.67 -4.42 13.82
C GLY A 111 -5.16 -4.64 13.59
N SER A 112 -6.00 -4.43 14.60
CA SER A 112 -7.44 -4.78 14.59
C SER A 112 -8.40 -3.63 14.91
N VAL A 113 -7.89 -2.45 15.27
CA VAL A 113 -8.69 -1.26 15.58
C VAL A 113 -8.12 -0.07 14.84
N ALA A 114 -8.98 0.73 14.21
CA ALA A 114 -8.57 1.94 13.49
C ALA A 114 -8.12 3.04 14.47
N LEU A 115 -7.01 3.68 14.12
CA LEU A 115 -6.39 4.83 14.79
C LEU A 115 -5.72 5.70 13.72
N GLY A 116 -6.49 6.01 12.67
CA GLY A 116 -6.00 6.49 11.37
C GLY A 116 -5.06 7.68 11.42
N ASN A 117 -4.09 7.68 10.50
CA ASN A 117 -3.47 8.91 9.99
C ASN A 117 -4.39 9.59 8.95
N ALA A 118 -4.06 10.80 8.49
CA ALA A 118 -4.79 11.44 7.39
C ALA A 118 -4.68 10.66 6.06
N GLY A 119 -3.59 9.90 5.86
CA GLY A 119 -3.41 8.92 4.79
C GLY A 119 -2.35 7.89 5.19
N GLY A 120 -2.26 6.76 4.49
CA GLY A 120 -1.31 5.69 4.85
C GLY A 120 0.11 5.97 4.37
N VAL A 121 0.40 5.58 3.13
CA VAL A 121 1.70 5.79 2.47
C VAL A 121 1.53 6.72 1.27
N PHE A 122 2.30 7.80 1.24
CA PHE A 122 2.37 8.73 0.11
C PHE A 122 3.73 8.63 -0.59
N ILE A 123 3.73 8.39 -1.90
CA ILE A 123 4.93 8.21 -2.72
C ILE A 123 4.96 9.25 -3.83
N ASN A 124 6.01 10.06 -3.84
CA ASN A 124 6.40 10.95 -4.93
C ASN A 124 7.87 10.71 -5.27
N SER A 125 8.17 9.46 -5.62
CA SER A 125 9.51 8.94 -5.85
C SER A 125 9.47 7.66 -6.68
N SER A 126 10.63 7.19 -7.13
CA SER A 126 10.79 5.95 -7.87
C SER A 126 11.44 4.83 -7.06
N TYR A 127 11.22 3.59 -7.52
CA TYR A 127 11.83 2.38 -6.97
C TYR A 127 11.52 2.10 -5.50
N ALA A 128 10.44 2.68 -4.95
CA ALA A 128 9.99 2.34 -3.61
C ALA A 128 9.35 0.95 -3.59
N VAL A 129 9.54 0.23 -2.49
CA VAL A 129 8.87 -1.05 -2.21
C VAL A 129 7.97 -0.84 -1.00
N ILE A 130 6.68 -1.09 -1.18
CA ILE A 130 5.67 -1.01 -0.13
C ILE A 130 5.15 -2.42 0.08
N GLY A 131 5.58 -3.02 1.18
CA GLY A 131 5.32 -4.41 1.53
C GLY A 131 6.52 -5.30 1.21
N THR A 132 6.29 -6.46 0.60
CA THR A 132 7.38 -7.41 0.31
C THR A 132 8.21 -7.03 -0.91
N ASN A 133 9.51 -7.31 -0.86
CA ASN A 133 10.41 -7.21 -2.00
C ASN A 133 10.45 -8.51 -2.85
N ASN A 134 9.80 -9.57 -2.38
CA ASN A 134 9.73 -10.90 -3.00
C ASN A 134 11.11 -11.50 -3.31
N ASP A 135 12.05 -11.39 -2.37
CA ASP A 135 13.40 -11.97 -2.51
C ASP A 135 13.47 -13.43 -2.05
N GLY A 136 12.37 -13.96 -1.50
CA GLY A 136 12.25 -15.32 -1.00
C GLY A 136 12.65 -15.47 0.48
N THR A 137 12.92 -14.37 1.18
CA THR A 137 13.32 -14.34 2.59
C THR A 137 12.26 -13.62 3.42
N ASN A 138 11.47 -14.36 4.19
CA ASN A 138 10.50 -13.81 5.14
C ASN A 138 9.43 -12.85 4.54
N ASP A 139 9.20 -12.91 3.23
CA ASP A 139 8.20 -12.12 2.47
C ASP A 139 6.83 -12.03 3.17
N SER A 140 6.34 -13.14 3.73
CA SER A 140 5.05 -13.21 4.46
C SER A 140 4.92 -12.25 5.67
N THR A 141 6.04 -11.70 6.16
CA THR A 141 6.07 -10.75 7.29
C THR A 141 6.33 -9.30 6.87
N GLU A 142 6.61 -9.07 5.60
CA GLU A 142 6.95 -7.76 5.05
C GLU A 142 5.71 -6.96 4.62
N GLY A 143 4.53 -7.60 4.56
CA GLY A 143 3.26 -6.92 4.30
C GLY A 143 2.93 -5.86 5.34
N ASN A 144 2.61 -4.64 4.90
CA ASN A 144 2.09 -3.62 5.80
C ASN A 144 0.58 -3.80 6.03
N VAL A 145 0.09 -3.34 7.17
CA VAL A 145 -1.34 -3.03 7.38
C VAL A 145 -1.51 -1.52 7.17
N SER A 146 -2.28 -1.11 6.18
CA SER A 146 -2.56 0.30 5.84
C SER A 146 -4.05 0.55 5.79
N SER A 147 -4.62 0.86 6.95
CA SER A 147 -6.06 0.79 7.21
C SER A 147 -6.51 1.86 8.19
N GLY A 148 -7.81 2.18 8.17
CA GLY A 148 -8.44 3.12 9.09
C GLY A 148 -8.04 4.59 8.87
N HIS A 149 -7.38 4.91 7.75
CA HIS A 149 -7.00 6.29 7.42
C HIS A 149 -8.22 7.13 7.05
N SER A 150 -8.20 8.44 7.32
CA SER A 150 -9.27 9.32 6.81
C SER A 150 -9.20 9.57 5.30
N GLY A 151 -8.07 9.26 4.67
CA GLY A 151 -7.81 9.39 3.24
C GLY A 151 -7.39 8.07 2.60
N THR A 152 -6.55 8.13 1.56
CA THR A 152 -6.11 6.94 0.80
C THR A 152 -5.14 6.07 1.59
N GLY A 153 -5.26 4.75 1.44
CA GLY A 153 -4.33 3.78 2.03
C GLY A 153 -2.90 3.91 1.46
N ILE A 154 -2.75 3.81 0.14
CA ILE A 154 -1.47 4.03 -0.55
C ILE A 154 -1.67 4.95 -1.75
N TYR A 155 -0.95 6.06 -1.80
CA TYR A 155 -1.07 7.07 -2.85
C TYR A 155 0.27 7.29 -3.56
N ILE A 156 0.33 7.03 -4.87
CA ILE A 156 1.49 7.32 -5.72
C ILE A 156 1.15 8.44 -6.70
N THR A 157 2.00 9.47 -6.79
CA THR A 157 1.74 10.63 -7.65
C THR A 157 2.99 11.23 -8.27
N GLY A 158 2.84 11.84 -9.45
CA GLY A 158 3.86 12.66 -10.10
C GLY A 158 4.67 11.92 -11.16
N THR A 159 5.19 12.68 -12.13
CA THR A 159 5.87 12.18 -13.33
C THR A 159 7.15 11.39 -13.06
N GLY A 160 7.75 11.55 -11.87
CA GLY A 160 8.95 10.82 -11.44
C GLY A 160 8.64 9.53 -10.68
N SER A 161 7.36 9.25 -10.43
CA SER A 161 6.95 8.12 -9.59
C SER A 161 6.77 6.86 -10.40
N THR A 162 7.92 6.23 -10.70
CA THR A 162 8.00 5.06 -11.56
C THR A 162 8.68 3.88 -10.92
N ALA A 163 8.38 2.68 -11.42
CA ALA A 163 8.98 1.43 -10.97
C ALA A 163 8.82 1.17 -9.46
N ASN A 164 7.76 1.69 -8.84
CA ASN A 164 7.40 1.37 -7.47
C ASN A 164 6.63 0.04 -7.44
N THR A 165 6.76 -0.68 -6.34
CA THR A 165 6.08 -1.96 -6.11
C THR A 165 5.24 -1.87 -4.84
N ILE A 166 3.98 -2.28 -4.93
CA ILE A 166 3.07 -2.47 -3.80
C ILE A 166 2.73 -3.96 -3.76
N ALA A 167 3.24 -4.71 -2.79
CA ALA A 167 3.08 -6.17 -2.76
C ALA A 167 2.86 -6.72 -1.34
N GLY A 168 1.96 -7.69 -1.18
CA GLY A 168 1.75 -8.40 0.09
C GLY A 168 1.07 -7.58 1.20
N ASN A 169 0.44 -6.44 0.89
CA ASN A 169 -0.13 -5.55 1.89
C ASN A 169 -1.60 -5.88 2.21
N TYR A 170 -2.02 -5.49 3.42
CA TYR A 170 -3.40 -5.50 3.92
C TYR A 170 -3.92 -4.05 3.92
N ILE A 171 -4.90 -3.74 3.07
CA ILE A 171 -5.33 -2.37 2.78
C ILE A 171 -6.84 -2.23 2.98
N GLY A 172 -7.23 -1.45 3.98
CA GLY A 172 -8.62 -1.32 4.43
C GLY A 172 -9.12 -2.52 5.26
N VAL A 173 -8.22 -3.44 5.59
CA VAL A 173 -8.50 -4.60 6.45
C VAL A 173 -7.54 -4.68 7.65
N GLY A 174 -7.93 -5.44 8.68
CA GLY A 174 -7.02 -5.79 9.77
C GLY A 174 -5.86 -6.69 9.34
N GLN A 175 -4.91 -6.93 10.25
CA GLN A 175 -3.72 -7.76 9.99
C GLN A 175 -4.06 -9.20 9.57
N ASP A 176 -5.22 -9.72 9.96
CA ASP A 176 -5.69 -11.06 9.54
C ASP A 176 -6.39 -11.06 8.17
N GLY A 177 -6.51 -9.89 7.54
CA GLY A 177 -7.17 -9.69 6.26
C GLY A 177 -8.70 -9.79 6.30
N SER A 178 -9.34 -9.80 7.48
CA SER A 178 -10.77 -10.08 7.61
C SER A 178 -11.59 -8.95 8.25
N LEU A 179 -11.00 -8.17 9.16
CA LEU A 179 -11.68 -7.06 9.82
C LEU A 179 -11.84 -5.89 8.87
N ASP A 180 -13.05 -5.34 8.79
CA ASP A 180 -13.32 -4.08 8.10
C ASP A 180 -12.71 -2.91 8.88
N LEU A 181 -11.64 -2.35 8.32
CA LEU A 181 -10.96 -1.15 8.79
C LEU A 181 -10.76 -0.22 7.59
N GLY A 182 -11.80 -0.06 6.77
CA GLY A 182 -11.76 0.69 5.53
C GLY A 182 -11.03 2.03 5.62
N ASN A 183 -10.30 2.36 4.56
CA ASN A 183 -9.76 3.71 4.39
C ASN A 183 -10.86 4.65 3.90
N GLY A 184 -10.81 5.92 4.32
CA GLY A 184 -11.85 6.91 4.02
C GLY A 184 -11.98 7.27 2.54
N THR A 185 -10.97 6.96 1.71
CA THR A 185 -11.08 7.08 0.26
C THR A 185 -10.64 5.81 -0.47
N HIS A 186 -9.75 5.88 -1.46
CA HIS A 186 -9.29 4.70 -2.20
C HIS A 186 -8.38 3.82 -1.35
N GLY A 187 -8.35 2.51 -1.65
CA GLY A 187 -7.32 1.63 -1.10
C GLY A 187 -5.95 2.02 -1.65
N ILE A 188 -5.83 2.01 -2.97
CA ILE A 188 -4.64 2.45 -3.70
C ILE A 188 -5.03 3.47 -4.78
N TRP A 189 -4.31 4.58 -4.86
CA TRP A 189 -4.52 5.60 -5.90
C TRP A 189 -3.22 5.94 -6.63
N LEU A 190 -3.27 5.96 -7.97
CA LEU A 190 -2.22 6.46 -8.85
C LEU A 190 -2.72 7.67 -9.65
N LEU A 191 -1.96 8.77 -9.63
CA LEU A 191 -2.33 10.04 -10.28
C LEU A 191 -1.12 10.77 -10.90
N SER A 192 -1.39 11.73 -11.77
CA SER A 192 -0.42 12.75 -12.24
C SER A 192 0.81 12.14 -12.91
N SER A 193 0.57 11.20 -13.82
CA SER A 193 1.59 10.53 -14.63
C SER A 193 2.55 9.62 -13.84
N ALA A 194 2.09 9.07 -12.72
CA ALA A 194 2.76 7.93 -12.10
C ALA A 194 2.65 6.72 -13.05
N SER A 195 3.79 6.22 -13.55
CA SER A 195 3.82 5.18 -14.58
C SER A 195 4.71 4.00 -14.22
N ASP A 196 4.54 2.88 -14.89
CA ASP A 196 5.42 1.71 -14.76
C ASP A 196 5.50 1.15 -13.33
N ASN A 197 4.44 1.32 -12.53
CA ASN A 197 4.36 0.78 -11.17
C ASN A 197 3.68 -0.59 -11.17
N THR A 198 3.93 -1.40 -10.15
CA THR A 198 3.32 -2.73 -9.99
C THR A 198 2.56 -2.83 -8.68
N ILE A 199 1.31 -3.28 -8.77
CA ILE A 199 0.42 -3.57 -7.64
C ILE A 199 0.16 -5.07 -7.64
N GLY A 200 0.77 -5.77 -6.70
CA GLY A 200 0.75 -7.22 -6.54
C GLY A 200 1.92 -7.90 -7.24
N GLY A 201 1.81 -9.20 -7.52
CA GLY A 201 2.87 -9.97 -8.15
C GLY A 201 2.53 -11.45 -8.38
N VAL A 202 3.49 -12.18 -8.94
CA VAL A 202 3.29 -13.57 -9.39
C VAL A 202 3.30 -14.60 -8.28
N ASP A 203 3.80 -14.26 -7.10
CA ASP A 203 3.94 -15.18 -5.98
C ASP A 203 2.85 -14.93 -4.94
N ASN A 204 2.49 -15.95 -4.16
CA ASN A 204 1.38 -15.83 -3.20
C ASN A 204 1.65 -14.78 -2.12
N ASP A 205 2.91 -14.58 -1.73
CA ASP A 205 3.30 -13.58 -0.73
C ASP A 205 3.25 -12.14 -1.26
N THR A 206 3.11 -11.96 -2.58
CA THR A 206 2.99 -10.63 -3.20
C THR A 206 1.55 -10.15 -3.35
N VAL A 207 0.56 -10.99 -3.04
CA VAL A 207 -0.86 -10.67 -3.17
C VAL A 207 -1.25 -9.59 -2.14
N ASN A 208 -1.71 -8.42 -2.62
CA ASN A 208 -2.35 -7.47 -1.72
C ASN A 208 -3.80 -7.88 -1.46
N VAL A 209 -4.26 -7.67 -0.23
CA VAL A 209 -5.67 -7.76 0.17
C VAL A 209 -6.22 -6.35 0.26
N ILE A 210 -7.17 -6.00 -0.61
CA ILE A 210 -7.71 -4.64 -0.76
C ILE A 210 -9.23 -4.69 -0.60
N ALA A 211 -9.71 -4.29 0.56
CA ALA A 211 -11.13 -4.41 0.86
C ALA A 211 -11.66 -3.28 1.75
N TYR A 212 -12.96 -3.06 1.70
CA TYR A 212 -13.70 -2.08 2.51
C TYR A 212 -13.25 -0.63 2.35
N ASN A 213 -12.47 -0.30 1.32
CA ASN A 213 -12.04 1.06 1.10
C ASN A 213 -13.17 1.90 0.49
N GLY A 214 -13.26 3.13 0.96
CA GLY A 214 -14.14 4.17 0.45
C GLY A 214 -15.18 4.64 1.45
N ASP A 215 -15.74 5.80 1.15
CA ASP A 215 -16.91 6.34 1.83
C ASP A 215 -18.11 6.40 0.85
N ALA A 216 -19.24 6.95 1.32
CA ALA A 216 -20.46 6.99 0.52
C ALA A 216 -20.36 7.85 -0.76
N ALA A 217 -19.26 8.59 -1.00
CA ALA A 217 -19.07 9.54 -2.09
C ALA A 217 -18.40 8.98 -3.36
N SER A 218 -18.10 7.67 -3.40
CA SER A 218 -17.61 6.89 -4.56
C SER A 218 -16.09 6.75 -4.64
N GLU A 219 -15.55 5.83 -3.85
CA GLU A 219 -14.15 5.43 -3.90
C GLU A 219 -13.99 3.93 -4.19
N TYR A 220 -12.77 3.55 -4.56
CA TYR A 220 -12.45 2.32 -5.30
C TYR A 220 -11.35 1.56 -4.56
N GLY A 221 -11.26 0.25 -4.76
CA GLY A 221 -10.13 -0.54 -4.25
C GLY A 221 -8.80 -0.03 -4.81
N VAL A 222 -8.68 -0.02 -6.14
CA VAL A 222 -7.54 0.52 -6.89
C VAL A 222 -8.04 1.54 -7.91
N TYR A 223 -7.57 2.78 -7.83
CA TYR A 223 -7.93 3.85 -8.74
C TYR A 223 -6.72 4.38 -9.51
N LEU A 224 -6.82 4.45 -10.83
CA LEU A 224 -5.84 5.11 -11.71
C LEU A 224 -6.54 6.27 -12.42
N SER A 225 -5.91 7.44 -12.40
CA SER A 225 -6.44 8.66 -12.99
C SER A 225 -5.35 9.58 -13.55
N GLY A 226 -5.74 10.46 -14.47
CA GLY A 226 -4.88 11.39 -15.17
C GLY A 226 -4.23 10.79 -16.42
N ALA A 227 -4.19 11.59 -17.48
CA ALA A 227 -3.44 11.25 -18.69
C ALA A 227 -1.96 10.97 -18.38
N ASN A 228 -1.39 9.96 -19.04
CA ASN A 228 -0.02 9.48 -18.87
C ASN A 228 0.25 8.72 -17.54
N THR A 229 -0.77 8.44 -16.73
CA THR A 229 -0.67 7.49 -15.60
C THR A 229 -0.77 6.07 -16.16
N ASP A 230 0.26 5.65 -16.91
CA ASP A 230 0.22 4.48 -17.80
C ASP A 230 1.21 3.38 -17.43
N ASN A 231 1.08 2.23 -18.09
CA ASN A 231 1.93 1.04 -17.88
C ASN A 231 1.93 0.52 -16.43
N ASN A 232 0.92 0.87 -15.63
CA ASN A 232 0.79 0.39 -14.27
C ASN A 232 0.14 -1.00 -14.28
N LYS A 233 0.79 -1.97 -13.63
CA LYS A 233 0.34 -3.37 -13.60
C LYS A 233 -0.45 -3.62 -12.32
N ILE A 234 -1.62 -4.24 -12.46
CA ILE A 234 -2.43 -4.72 -11.33
C ILE A 234 -2.51 -6.23 -11.48
N TYR A 235 -1.86 -6.97 -10.59
CA TYR A 235 -1.57 -8.39 -10.79
C TYR A 235 -1.89 -9.22 -9.53
N ARG A 236 -2.76 -10.23 -9.67
CA ARG A 236 -3.13 -11.21 -8.62
C ARG A 236 -3.61 -10.65 -7.26
N ASN A 237 -4.03 -9.38 -7.17
CA ASN A 237 -4.58 -8.83 -5.93
C ASN A 237 -5.93 -9.48 -5.57
N THR A 238 -6.17 -9.68 -4.28
CA THR A 238 -7.49 -10.01 -3.74
C THR A 238 -8.22 -8.72 -3.43
N ILE A 239 -9.28 -8.44 -4.18
CA ILE A 239 -10.04 -7.18 -4.10
C ILE A 239 -11.52 -7.52 -3.87
N TYR A 240 -12.09 -7.04 -2.77
CA TYR A 240 -13.49 -7.32 -2.43
C TYR A 240 -14.10 -6.30 -1.49
N SER A 241 -15.43 -6.13 -1.54
CA SER A 241 -16.17 -5.29 -0.58
C SER A 241 -15.68 -3.85 -0.50
N ASN A 242 -15.07 -3.30 -1.54
CA ASN A 242 -14.84 -1.86 -1.61
C ASN A 242 -16.16 -1.14 -1.92
N GLN A 243 -16.25 0.15 -1.62
CA GLN A 243 -17.52 0.86 -1.68
C GLN A 243 -18.07 1.03 -3.11
N SER A 244 -17.18 1.07 -4.12
CA SER A 244 -17.51 1.13 -5.54
C SER A 244 -16.83 -0.03 -6.29
N GLU A 245 -16.27 0.19 -7.49
CA GLU A 245 -15.52 -0.82 -8.21
C GLU A 245 -14.16 -1.15 -7.57
N GLY A 246 -13.78 -2.43 -7.63
CA GLY A 246 -12.50 -2.88 -7.09
C GLY A 246 -11.29 -2.33 -7.86
N ILE A 247 -11.44 -2.17 -9.18
CA ILE A 247 -10.44 -1.52 -10.04
C ILE A 247 -11.15 -0.49 -10.91
N LYS A 248 -10.69 0.76 -10.87
CA LYS A 248 -11.18 1.84 -11.70
C LYS A 248 -10.04 2.51 -12.48
N LEU A 249 -10.22 2.59 -13.79
CA LEU A 249 -9.51 3.53 -14.65
C LEU A 249 -10.45 4.72 -14.91
N ALA A 250 -9.99 5.95 -14.71
CA ALA A 250 -10.83 7.16 -14.76
C ALA A 250 -11.39 7.52 -16.15
N PHE A 251 -10.99 6.78 -17.21
CA PHE A 251 -11.32 7.07 -18.60
C PHE A 251 -10.83 8.45 -19.10
N ASP A 252 -9.79 8.99 -18.47
CA ASP A 252 -9.17 10.29 -18.78
C ASP A 252 -7.78 10.15 -19.42
N GLY A 253 -7.45 8.95 -19.89
CA GLY A 253 -6.16 8.56 -20.45
C GLY A 253 -5.37 7.59 -19.58
N ALA A 254 -5.75 7.38 -18.32
CA ALA A 254 -5.03 6.48 -17.41
C ALA A 254 -5.00 5.02 -17.93
N ASN A 255 -3.82 4.41 -17.89
CA ASN A 255 -3.52 3.10 -18.49
C ASN A 255 -4.10 2.99 -19.91
N ASP A 256 -3.90 4.02 -20.74
CA ASP A 256 -4.37 4.09 -22.12
C ASP A 256 -5.89 3.90 -22.30
N ASN A 257 -6.70 4.14 -21.25
CA ASN A 257 -8.13 3.82 -21.21
C ASN A 257 -8.42 2.35 -21.55
N GLN A 258 -7.54 1.44 -21.13
CA GLN A 258 -7.68 0.01 -21.37
C GLN A 258 -9.10 -0.47 -21.04
N VAL A 259 -9.72 -1.17 -21.98
CA VAL A 259 -11.08 -1.67 -21.81
C VAL A 259 -11.07 -2.91 -20.93
N ALA A 260 -11.93 -2.92 -19.91
CA ALA A 260 -12.09 -4.08 -19.04
C ALA A 260 -12.47 -5.34 -19.84
N PRO A 261 -11.79 -6.49 -19.62
CA PRO A 261 -12.21 -7.76 -20.16
C PRO A 261 -13.66 -8.09 -19.76
N ALA A 262 -14.47 -8.59 -20.70
CA ALA A 262 -15.87 -8.93 -20.44
C ALA A 262 -16.08 -10.44 -20.56
N ILE A 263 -16.79 -11.02 -19.60
CA ILE A 263 -17.25 -12.42 -19.69
C ILE A 263 -18.50 -12.46 -20.57
N ILE A 264 -18.43 -13.16 -21.70
CA ILE A 264 -19.56 -13.41 -22.60
C ILE A 264 -20.33 -14.66 -22.16
N LYS A 265 -19.59 -15.70 -21.74
CA LYS A 265 -20.16 -16.99 -21.36
C LYS A 265 -19.30 -17.67 -20.32
N ASN A 266 -19.92 -18.18 -19.26
CA ASN A 266 -19.33 -19.17 -18.37
C ASN A 266 -20.16 -20.47 -18.44
N VAL A 267 -19.49 -21.62 -18.58
CA VAL A 267 -20.16 -22.93 -18.61
C VAL A 267 -19.42 -23.89 -17.69
N LEU A 268 -20.11 -24.34 -16.65
CA LEU A 268 -19.63 -25.43 -15.82
C LEU A 268 -19.91 -26.77 -16.51
N ASN A 269 -18.84 -27.50 -16.85
CA ASN A 269 -18.88 -28.84 -17.42
C ASN A 269 -18.21 -29.81 -16.45
N GLY A 270 -18.98 -30.37 -15.52
CA GLY A 270 -18.43 -31.18 -14.43
C GLY A 270 -17.63 -30.31 -13.45
N THR A 271 -16.33 -30.56 -13.32
CA THR A 271 -15.39 -29.77 -12.50
C THR A 271 -14.64 -28.70 -13.29
N THR A 272 -14.91 -28.55 -14.60
CA THR A 272 -14.23 -27.59 -15.47
C THR A 272 -15.14 -26.41 -15.77
N THR A 273 -14.68 -25.20 -15.48
CA THR A 273 -15.35 -23.96 -15.89
C THR A 273 -14.76 -23.46 -17.20
N ASN A 274 -15.56 -23.43 -18.26
CA ASN A 274 -15.18 -22.85 -19.55
C ASN A 274 -15.65 -21.40 -19.61
N ILE A 275 -14.71 -20.46 -19.70
CA ILE A 275 -14.98 -19.03 -19.78
C ILE A 275 -14.65 -18.55 -21.20
N ILE A 276 -15.59 -17.82 -21.80
CA ILE A 276 -15.44 -17.14 -23.08
C ILE A 276 -15.66 -15.66 -22.80
N GLY A 277 -14.74 -14.82 -23.26
CA GLY A 277 -14.80 -13.39 -23.03
C GLY A 277 -14.09 -12.57 -24.09
N THR A 278 -14.01 -11.27 -23.85
CA THR A 278 -13.23 -10.33 -24.67
C THR A 278 -12.01 -9.87 -23.89
N THR A 279 -10.94 -9.58 -24.62
CA THR A 279 -9.76 -8.87 -24.12
C THR A 279 -9.17 -8.06 -25.28
N GLU A 280 -8.31 -7.10 -24.96
CA GLU A 280 -7.48 -6.46 -25.97
C GLU A 280 -6.39 -7.43 -26.46
N ALA A 281 -5.92 -7.27 -27.70
CA ALA A 281 -5.12 -8.28 -28.42
C ALA A 281 -3.79 -8.69 -27.74
N SER A 282 -3.28 -7.90 -26.79
CA SER A 282 -2.05 -8.14 -26.05
C SER A 282 -2.24 -8.15 -24.52
N GLY A 283 -3.48 -8.15 -24.03
CA GLY A 283 -3.76 -8.12 -22.60
C GLY A 283 -3.62 -9.50 -21.96
N LEU A 284 -2.87 -9.57 -20.85
CA LEU A 284 -2.99 -10.68 -19.91
C LEU A 284 -4.39 -10.65 -19.28
N VAL A 285 -5.07 -11.79 -19.21
CA VAL A 285 -6.38 -11.92 -18.56
C VAL A 285 -6.21 -12.75 -17.30
N GLN A 286 -6.53 -12.18 -16.15
CA GLN A 286 -6.54 -12.91 -14.88
C GLN A 286 -7.98 -13.15 -14.46
N LEU A 287 -8.29 -14.39 -14.12
CA LEU A 287 -9.62 -14.83 -13.72
C LEU A 287 -9.70 -14.92 -12.21
N PHE A 288 -10.79 -14.39 -11.65
CA PHE A 288 -11.07 -14.42 -10.23
C PHE A 288 -12.48 -14.93 -9.98
N GLU A 289 -12.66 -15.65 -8.87
CA GLU A 289 -13.96 -15.82 -8.26
C GLU A 289 -14.37 -14.49 -7.64
N ALA A 290 -15.56 -14.04 -7.99
CA ALA A 290 -16.05 -12.74 -7.59
C ALA A 290 -16.65 -12.77 -6.18
N SER A 291 -16.44 -11.70 -5.41
CA SER A 291 -17.17 -11.43 -4.17
C SER A 291 -18.63 -11.06 -4.44
N ALA A 292 -19.43 -10.88 -3.38
CA ALA A 292 -20.86 -10.58 -3.46
C ALA A 292 -21.18 -9.27 -4.23
N ASP A 293 -20.23 -8.35 -4.29
CA ASP A 293 -20.28 -7.05 -4.97
C ASP A 293 -19.62 -7.06 -6.37
N ASN A 294 -19.24 -8.24 -6.87
CA ASN A 294 -18.61 -8.47 -8.19
C ASN A 294 -17.16 -7.98 -8.33
N GLU A 295 -16.40 -7.96 -7.24
CA GLU A 295 -14.97 -7.68 -7.25
C GLU A 295 -14.15 -8.98 -7.22
N GLY A 296 -12.90 -8.96 -7.67
CA GLY A 296 -12.06 -10.15 -7.81
C GLY A 296 -11.44 -10.63 -6.50
N GLN A 297 -12.11 -11.53 -5.78
CA GLN A 297 -11.67 -11.98 -4.46
C GLN A 297 -10.63 -13.11 -4.50
N SER A 298 -10.90 -14.20 -5.23
CA SER A 298 -10.02 -15.39 -5.23
C SER A 298 -9.47 -15.67 -6.62
N TYR A 299 -8.15 -15.68 -6.77
CA TYR A 299 -7.51 -15.96 -8.06
C TYR A 299 -7.74 -17.40 -8.54
N LEU A 300 -8.14 -17.55 -9.80
CA LEU A 300 -8.46 -18.85 -10.43
C LEU A 300 -7.44 -19.27 -11.50
N GLY A 301 -6.71 -18.31 -12.09
CA GLY A 301 -5.75 -18.57 -13.16
C GLY A 301 -5.65 -17.43 -14.19
N GLU A 302 -4.79 -17.61 -15.17
CA GLU A 302 -4.56 -16.72 -16.32
C GLU A 302 -4.43 -17.49 -17.63
#